data_AF-A0A916PCT6-F1
#
_entry.id   AF-A0A916PCT6-F1
#
_cell.length_a   1.000
_cell.length_b   1.000
_cell.length_c   1.000
_cell.angle_alpha   90.00
_cell.angle_beta   90.00
_cell.angle_gamma   90.00
#
_symmetry.space_group_name_H-M   'P 1'
#
loop_
_entity.id
_entity.type
_entity.pdbx_description
1 polymer ?
#
loop_
_entity_poly.entity_id
_entity_poly.type
_entity_poly.pdbx_seq_one_letter_code
_entity_poly.pdbx_strand_id
1 'polypeptide(L)' 'MEKFVAVIGSGSWGKNLVRNFFEIGALKTVCDINRTNFDELKK' A
#
# COMPACT_ATOMS: atom_id res chain seq x y z
N MET A 1 0.01 0.86 22.17
CA MET A 1 0.64 0.80 20.84
C MET A 1 -0.46 0.59 19.83
N GLU A 2 -0.61 1.47 18.85
CA GLU A 2 -1.62 1.33 17.80
C GLU A 2 -1.16 0.27 16.78
N LYS A 3 -2.06 -0.63 16.36
CA LYS A 3 -1.78 -1.65 15.35
C LYS A 3 -1.94 -1.03 13.96
N PHE A 4 -1.01 -1.35 13.06
CA PHE A 4 -1.03 -0.84 11.69
C PHE A 4 -0.56 -1.91 10.71
N VAL A 5 -0.88 -1.70 9.44
CA VAL A 5 -0.48 -2.56 8.31
C VAL A 5 0.57 -1.86 7.46
N ALA A 6 1.58 -2.62 7.06
CA ALA A 6 2.48 -2.25 5.97
C ALA A 6 2.31 -3.24 4.82
N VAL A 7 2.32 -2.74 3.58
CA VAL A 7 2.21 -3.56 2.37
C VAL A 7 3.55 -3.58 1.64
N ILE A 8 4.12 -4.77 1.44
CA ILE A 8 5.32 -4.99 0.63
C ILE A 8 4.86 -5.54 -0.72
N GLY A 9 5.05 -4.75 -1.77
CA GLY A 9 4.60 -5.03 -3.13
C GLY A 9 3.25 -4.37 -3.45
N SER A 10 3.24 -3.56 -4.49
CA SER A 10 2.11 -2.79 -5.01
C SER A 10 1.81 -3.08 -6.49
N GLY A 11 2.10 -4.31 -6.93
CA GLY A 11 1.66 -4.81 -8.23
C GLY A 11 0.13 -4.94 -8.33
N SER A 12 -0.37 -5.63 -9.36
CA SER A 12 -1.80 -5.72 -9.66
C SER A 12 -2.69 -6.10 -8.47
N TRP A 13 -2.23 -7.04 -7.63
CA TRP A 13 -2.93 -7.43 -6.40
C TRP A 13 -2.63 -6.51 -5.21
N GLY A 14 -1.39 -6.06 -5.07
CA GLY A 14 -0.95 -5.20 -3.97
C GLY A 14 -1.76 -3.89 -3.89
N LYS A 15 -2.13 -3.30 -5.04
CA LYS A 15 -2.97 -2.09 -5.09
C LYS A 15 -4.32 -2.26 -4.40
N ASN A 16 -4.94 -3.44 -4.51
CA ASN A 16 -6.22 -3.72 -3.84
C ASN A 16 -6.04 -3.75 -2.32
N LEU A 17 -4.95 -4.35 -1.83
CA LEU A 17 -4.64 -4.37 -0.40
C LEU A 17 -4.33 -2.96 0.11
N VAL A 18 -3.52 -2.20 -0.62
CA VAL A 18 -3.23 -0.78 -0.31
C VAL A 18 -4.51 0.03 -0.18
N ARG A 19 -5.40 -0.03 -1.18
CA ARG A 19 -6.69 0.66 -1.15
C ARG A 19 -7.52 0.25 0.07
N ASN A 20 -7.76 -1.04 0.25
CA ASN A 20 -8.64 -1.53 1.31
C ASN A 20 -8.13 -1.16 2.70
N PHE A 21 -6.82 -1.28 2.95
CA PHE A 21 -6.23 -0.91 4.25
C PHE A 21 -6.17 0.61 4.47
N PHE A 22 -6.02 1.39 3.40
CA PHE A 22 -6.09 2.84 3.45
C PHE A 22 -7.52 3.32 3.79
N GLU A 23 -8.53 2.76 3.15
CA GLU A 23 -9.95 3.11 3.36
C GLU A 23 -10.41 2.86 4.81
N ILE A 24 -9.91 1.81 5.46
CA ILE A 24 -10.23 1.51 6.87
C ILE A 24 -9.29 2.20 7.87
N GLY A 25 -8.37 3.05 7.41
CA GLY A 25 -7.42 3.79 8.26
C GLY A 25 -6.32 2.94 8.92
N ALA A 26 -6.09 1.71 8.46
CA ALA A 26 -5.10 0.80 9.04
C ALA A 26 -3.72 0.86 8.33
N LEU A 27 -3.64 1.42 7.12
CA LEU A 27 -2.41 1.45 6.33
C LEU A 27 -1.45 2.53 6.80
N LYS A 28 -0.21 2.14 7.11
CA LYS A 28 0.87 3.07 7.52
C LYS A 28 1.99 3.22 6.50
N THR A 29 2.30 2.16 5.76
CA THR A 29 3.48 2.15 4.87
C THR A 29 3.26 1.22 3.69
N VAL A 30 3.76 1.62 2.52
CA VAL A 30 3.82 0.79 1.32
C VAL A 30 5.22 0.85 0.75
N CYS A 31 5.77 -0.28 0.32
CA CYS A 31 7.01 -0.32 -0.45
C CYS A 31 6.88 -1.23 -1.67
N ASP A 32 7.62 -0.92 -2.72
CA ASP A 32 7.75 -1.74 -3.92
C ASP A 32 9.14 -1.56 -4.50
N ILE A 33 9.69 -2.62 -5.10
CA ILE A 33 10.97 -2.54 -5.81
C ILE A 33 10.80 -1.87 -7.18
N ASN A 34 9.61 -1.98 -7.77
CA ASN A 34 9.27 -1.34 -9.03
C ASN A 34 8.75 0.08 -8.76
N ARG A 35 9.55 1.07 -9.16
CA ARG A 35 9.23 2.48 -8.97
C ARG A 35 7.96 2.92 -9.71
N THR A 36 7.64 2.31 -10.85
CA THR A 36 6.41 2.59 -11.59
C THR A 36 5.17 2.28 -10.77
N ASN A 37 5.13 1.11 -10.11
CA ASN A 37 4.01 0.74 -9.24
C ASN A 37 3.85 1.72 -8.07
N PHE A 38 4.97 2.17 -7.50
CA PHE A 38 4.97 3.14 -6.41
C PHE A 38 4.46 4.52 -6.83
N ASP A 39 4.86 5.00 -8.01
CA ASP A 39 4.42 6.31 -8.51
C ASP A 39 2.93 6.32 -8.91
N GLU A 40 2.38 5.17 -9.32
CA GLU A 40 0.95 5.01 -9.57
C GLU A 40 0.09 5.15 -8.30
N LEU A 41 0.65 4.85 -7.11
CA LEU A 41 -0.06 4.99 -5.83
C LEU A 41 -0.13 6.44 -5.30
N LYS A 42 0.62 7.38 -5.89
CA LYS A 42 0.66 8.79 -5.44
C LYS A 42 -0.44 9.67 -6.04
N LYS A 43 -1.24 9.13 -6.96
CA LYS A 43 -2.35 9.83 -7.61
C LYS A 43 -3.58 9.78 -6.72
#